data_AF-A0A521WTI7-F1
#
_entry.id   AF-A0A521WTI7-F1
#
_cell.length_a   1.000
_cell.length_b   1.000
_cell.length_c   1.000
_cell.angle_alpha   90.00
_cell.angle_beta   90.00
_cell.angle_gamma   90.00
#
_symmetry.space_group_name_H-M   'P 1'
#
loop_
_entity.id
_entity.type
_entity.pdbx_description
1 polymer ?
#
loop_
_entity_poly.entity_id
_entity_poly.type
_entity_poly.pdbx_seq_one_letter_code
_entity_poly.pdbx_strand_id
1 'polypeptide(L)'
;MPEVMQLTKEQAGERLRQCLREVDAHIKAQQITEAKVKLAEARSLDASNPYLSAFEARITTLETATPPAPQQAQSSTPGAKEIFTRTPNPFAGNI
;
A
#
# COMPACT_ATOMS: atom_id res chain seq x y z
N MET A 1 -19.40 -21.36 -33.81
CA MET A 1 -19.95 -20.33 -32.90
C MET A 1 -19.38 -20.61 -31.52
N PRO A 2 -18.51 -19.76 -30.93
CA PRO A 2 -18.12 -19.97 -29.54
C PRO A 2 -19.18 -19.31 -28.65
N GLU A 3 -19.91 -20.14 -27.90
CA GLU A 3 -20.71 -19.70 -26.75
C GLU A 3 -19.79 -18.98 -25.77
N VAL A 4 -20.01 -17.68 -25.61
CA VAL A 4 -19.43 -16.93 -24.51
C VAL A 4 -20.21 -17.36 -23.28
N MET A 5 -19.59 -18.26 -22.51
CA MET A 5 -20.15 -18.83 -21.28
C MET A 5 -20.67 -17.70 -20.39
N GLN A 6 -21.98 -17.74 -20.09
CA GLN A 6 -22.62 -16.86 -19.13
C GLN A 6 -21.89 -16.98 -17.80
N LEU A 7 -21.20 -15.92 -17.35
CA LEU A 7 -20.66 -15.83 -16.00
C LEU A 7 -21.84 -15.97 -15.03
N THR A 8 -22.05 -17.18 -14.51
CA THR A 8 -23.10 -17.48 -13.54
C THR A 8 -22.79 -16.78 -12.23
N LYS A 9 -23.84 -16.38 -11.50
CA LYS A 9 -23.76 -15.71 -10.19
C LYS A 9 -22.80 -16.41 -9.19
N GLU A 10 -22.54 -17.69 -9.39
CA GLU A 10 -21.56 -18.47 -8.64
C GLU A 10 -20.11 -18.02 -8.83
N GLN A 11 -19.68 -17.65 -10.05
CA GLN A 11 -18.31 -17.18 -10.29
C GLN A 11 -18.03 -15.83 -9.62
N ALA A 12 -19.02 -14.93 -9.61
CA ALA A 12 -18.93 -13.67 -8.88
C ALA A 12 -18.78 -13.91 -7.37
N GLY A 13 -19.55 -14.85 -6.82
CA GLY A 13 -19.44 -15.26 -5.42
C GLY A 13 -18.11 -15.94 -5.08
N GLU A 14 -17.58 -16.78 -5.97
CA GLU A 14 -16.27 -17.41 -5.79
C GLU A 14 -15.13 -16.39 -5.82
N ARG A 15 -15.15 -15.47 -6.78
CA ARG A 15 -14.18 -14.39 -6.89
C ARG A 15 -14.24 -13.45 -5.70
N LEU A 16 -15.45 -13.12 -5.22
CA LEU A 16 -15.64 -12.34 -4.00
C LEU A 16 -15.01 -13.03 -2.79
N ARG A 17 -15.28 -14.34 -2.60
CA ARG A 17 -14.66 -15.12 -1.51
C ARG A 17 -13.13 -15.15 -1.63
N GLN A 18 -12.59 -15.23 -2.83
CA GLN A 18 -11.15 -15.14 -3.07
C GLN A 18 -10.60 -13.77 -2.67
N CYS A 19 -11.21 -12.67 -3.12
CA CYS A 19 -10.80 -11.32 -2.75
C CYS A 19 -10.84 -11.11 -1.23
N LEU A 20 -11.89 -11.56 -0.53
CA LEU A 20 -11.98 -11.44 0.93
C LEU A 20 -10.86 -12.23 1.66
N ARG A 21 -10.46 -13.40 1.15
CA ARG A 21 -9.32 -14.15 1.70
C ARG A 21 -7.99 -13.42 1.47
N GLU A 22 -7.81 -12.84 0.29
CA GLU A 22 -6.63 -12.03 -0.02
C GLU A 22 -6.54 -10.79 0.89
N VAL A 23 -7.67 -10.10 1.12
CA VAL A 23 -7.74 -8.98 2.09
C VAL A 23 -7.27 -9.42 3.48
N ASP A 24 -7.78 -10.53 4.01
CA ASP A 24 -7.35 -11.02 5.33
C ASP A 24 -5.86 -11.40 5.36
N ALA A 25 -5.34 -12.00 4.29
CA ALA A 25 -3.93 -12.32 4.16
C ALA A 25 -3.05 -11.06 4.15
N HIS A 26 -3.42 -10.03 3.40
CA HIS A 26 -2.70 -8.74 3.36
C HIS A 26 -2.78 -8.00 4.71
N ILE A 27 -3.93 -8.04 5.39
CA ILE A 27 -4.10 -7.51 6.75
C ILE A 27 -3.15 -8.21 7.73
N LYS A 28 -3.09 -9.55 7.70
CA LYS A 28 -2.16 -10.34 8.54
C LYS A 28 -0.70 -10.04 8.22
N ALA A 29 -0.38 -9.80 6.96
CA ALA A 29 0.94 -9.39 6.51
C ALA A 29 1.25 -7.90 6.75
N GLN A 30 0.34 -7.13 7.38
CA GLN A 30 0.44 -5.69 7.59
C GLN A 30 0.61 -4.87 6.28
N GLN A 31 0.21 -5.45 5.15
CA GLN A 31 0.22 -4.81 3.84
C GLN A 31 -1.08 -4.02 3.64
N ILE A 32 -1.19 -2.89 4.35
CA ILE A 32 -2.41 -2.08 4.39
C ILE A 32 -2.85 -1.58 3.00
N THR A 33 -1.89 -1.16 2.16
CA THR A 33 -2.18 -0.68 0.79
C THR A 33 -2.79 -1.78 -0.07
N GLU A 34 -2.19 -2.97 -0.10
CA GLU A 34 -2.69 -4.13 -0.84
C GLU A 34 -4.06 -4.59 -0.32
N ALA A 35 -4.24 -4.60 1.00
CA ALA A 35 -5.53 -4.93 1.62
C ALA A 35 -6.64 -3.97 1.17
N LYS A 36 -6.36 -2.66 1.07
CA LYS A 36 -7.33 -1.66 0.57
C LYS A 36 -7.68 -1.87 -0.91
N VAL A 37 -6.68 -2.20 -1.74
CA VAL A 37 -6.89 -2.47 -3.17
C VAL A 37 -7.81 -3.69 -3.35
N LYS A 38 -7.52 -4.79 -2.65
CA LYS A 38 -8.33 -6.01 -2.72
C LYS A 38 -9.73 -5.84 -2.14
N LEU A 39 -9.87 -5.00 -1.11
CA LEU A 39 -11.16 -4.67 -0.53
C LEU A 39 -12.03 -3.85 -1.49
N ALA A 40 -11.43 -2.94 -2.27
CA ALA A 40 -12.11 -2.21 -3.33
C ALA A 40 -12.53 -3.13 -4.49
N GLU A 41 -11.70 -4.13 -4.85
CA GLU A 41 -12.07 -5.16 -5.84
C GLU A 41 -13.27 -5.99 -5.34
N ALA A 42 -13.25 -6.44 -4.08
CA ALA A 42 -14.37 -7.15 -3.45
C ALA A 42 -15.65 -6.30 -3.43
N ARG A 43 -15.55 -5.01 -3.10
CA ARG A 43 -16.68 -4.07 -3.10
C ARG A 43 -17.25 -3.83 -4.50
N SER A 44 -16.42 -3.91 -5.54
CA SER A 44 -16.87 -3.79 -6.93
C SER A 44 -17.62 -5.04 -7.41
N LEU A 45 -17.33 -6.19 -6.80
CA LEU A 45 -18.04 -7.45 -7.06
C LEU A 45 -19.38 -7.53 -6.31
N ASP A 46 -19.40 -7.16 -5.03
CA ASP A 46 -20.62 -7.17 -4.21
C ASP A 46 -20.56 -6.11 -3.10
N ALA A 47 -21.04 -4.90 -3.40
CA ALA A 47 -21.06 -3.80 -2.45
C ALA A 47 -22.03 -4.01 -1.26
N SER A 48 -22.94 -4.99 -1.35
CA SER A 48 -23.90 -5.29 -0.28
C SER A 48 -23.35 -6.28 0.75
N ASN A 49 -22.11 -6.72 0.57
CA ASN A 49 -21.52 -7.75 1.40
C ASN A 49 -21.19 -7.21 2.82
N PRO A 50 -21.75 -7.80 3.90
CA PRO A 50 -21.58 -7.30 5.26
C PRO A 50 -20.14 -7.44 5.78
N TYR A 51 -19.32 -8.32 5.19
CA TYR A 51 -17.93 -8.50 5.61
C TYR A 51 -17.03 -7.34 5.18
N LEU A 52 -17.41 -6.55 4.17
CA LEU A 52 -16.62 -5.41 3.69
C LEU A 52 -16.41 -4.39 4.80
N SER A 53 -17.48 -4.01 5.50
CA SER A 53 -17.40 -3.05 6.62
C SER A 53 -16.53 -3.56 7.77
N ALA A 54 -16.53 -4.87 8.03
CA ALA A 54 -15.66 -5.46 9.05
C ALA A 54 -14.18 -5.39 8.64
N PHE A 55 -13.86 -5.65 7.37
CA PHE A 55 -12.51 -5.51 6.84
C PHE A 55 -12.05 -4.05 6.78
N GLU A 56 -12.92 -3.12 6.37
CA GLU A 56 -12.65 -1.68 6.38
C GLU A 56 -12.29 -1.23 7.81
N ALA A 57 -13.09 -1.59 8.81
CA ALA A 57 -12.82 -1.25 10.21
C ALA A 57 -11.48 -1.83 10.71
N ARG A 58 -11.15 -3.08 10.35
CA ARG A 58 -9.86 -3.70 10.71
C ARG A 58 -8.68 -2.98 10.07
N ILE A 59 -8.79 -2.60 8.80
CA ILE A 59 -7.76 -1.84 8.09
C ILE A 59 -7.57 -0.47 8.72
N THR A 60 -8.65 0.28 8.96
CA THR A 60 -8.59 1.59 9.63
C THR A 60 -8.01 1.48 11.03
N THR A 61 -8.33 0.41 11.77
CA THR A 61 -7.74 0.17 13.09
C THR A 61 -6.24 -0.08 12.99
N LEU A 62 -5.76 -0.87 12.04
CA LEU A 62 -4.32 -1.11 11.84
C LEU A 62 -3.59 0.14 11.34
N GLU A 63 -4.24 0.94 10.50
CA GLU A 63 -3.72 2.21 10.00
C GLU A 63 -3.60 3.25 11.12
N THR A 64 -4.56 3.29 12.05
CA THR A 64 -4.52 4.20 13.21
C THR A 64 -3.67 3.66 14.37
N ALA A 65 -3.56 2.34 14.51
CA ALA A 65 -2.70 1.68 15.50
C ALA A 65 -1.22 1.72 15.11
N THR A 66 -0.90 1.94 13.83
CA THR A 66 0.44 2.34 13.42
C THR A 66 0.54 3.84 13.67
N PRO A 67 1.15 4.32 14.78
CA PRO A 67 1.41 5.76 14.91
C PRO A 67 2.07 6.22 13.62
N PRO A 68 1.77 7.43 13.10
CA PRO A 68 2.45 7.93 11.92
C PRO A 68 3.93 7.95 12.24
N ALA A 69 4.65 6.89 11.85
CA ALA A 69 6.09 6.91 11.78
C ALA A 69 6.35 8.11 10.90
N PRO A 70 7.02 9.17 11.43
CA PRO A 70 7.09 10.49 10.84
C PRO A 70 7.25 10.30 9.35
N GLN A 71 6.17 10.62 8.60
CA GLN A 71 6.11 10.41 7.17
C GLN A 71 7.42 10.91 6.65
N GLN A 72 8.19 10.02 6.02
CA GLN A 72 9.49 10.31 5.46
C GLN A 72 9.40 11.71 4.89
N ALA A 73 9.98 12.68 5.62
CA ALA A 73 10.09 14.02 5.13
C ALA A 73 10.94 13.82 3.89
N GLN A 74 10.30 13.86 2.73
CA GLN A 74 10.99 13.95 1.47
C GLN A 74 11.80 15.24 1.61
N SER A 75 13.05 15.05 2.01
CA SER A 75 14.08 16.04 2.13
C SER A 75 14.40 16.50 0.71
N SER A 76 13.46 17.24 0.13
CA SER A 76 13.67 18.02 -1.06
C SER A 76 14.33 19.33 -0.65
N THR A 77 15.57 19.23 -0.18
CA THR A 77 16.58 20.27 -0.42
C THR A 77 17.63 19.69 -1.35
N PRO A 78 17.43 19.78 -2.68
CA PRO A 78 18.55 19.73 -3.59
C PRO A 78 19.37 21.01 -3.38
N GLY A 79 20.61 20.85 -2.89
CA GLY A 79 21.73 21.77 -3.09
C GLY A 79 21.48 23.26 -2.88
N ALA A 80 21.52 23.71 -1.63
CA ALA A 80 21.72 25.13 -1.31
C ALA A 80 22.80 25.29 -0.23
N LYS A 81 24.05 24.98 -0.61
CA LYS A 81 25.27 25.60 -0.10
C LYS A 81 26.30 25.61 -1.23
N GLU A 82 26.15 26.56 -2.15
CA GLU A 82 27.35 27.16 -2.73
C GLU A 82 28.03 27.98 -1.63
N ILE A 83 29.37 28.02 -1.67
CA ILE A 83 30.27 28.88 -0.90
C ILE A 83 30.62 28.35 0.51
N PHE A 84 31.86 27.84 0.68
CA PHE A 84 32.82 28.20 1.74
C PHE A 84 34.17 27.49 1.44
N THR A 85 35.11 28.22 0.84
CA THR A 85 36.58 28.09 0.95
C THR A 85 37.24 26.73 0.63
N ARG A 86 37.70 26.57 -0.62
CA ARG A 86 38.92 25.80 -0.91
C ARG A 86 40.11 26.48 -0.20
N THR A 87 40.36 26.14 1.05
CA THR A 87 41.68 26.36 1.67
C THR A 87 42.63 25.33 1.06
N PRO A 88 43.71 25.71 0.37
CA PRO A 88 44.63 24.74 -0.21
C PRO A 88 45.28 23.90 0.91
N ASN A 89 45.23 22.58 0.74
CA ASN A 89 45.86 21.58 1.61
C ASN A 89 47.37 21.89 1.84
N PRO A 90 47.83 22.13 3.08
CA PRO A 90 49.25 22.41 3.37
C PRO A 90 50.12 21.15 3.55
N PHE A 91 49.57 19.94 3.40
CA PHE A 91 50.31 18.68 3.59
C PHE A 91 50.72 17.98 2.28
N ALA A 92 50.72 18.70 1.15
CA ALA A 92 51.35 18.24 -0.08
C ALA A 92 52.86 18.54 -0.03
N GLY A 93 53.56 17.84 0.85
CA GLY A 93 55.00 17.94 1.02
C GLY A 93 55.46 17.09 2.20
N ASN A 94 56.21 16.03 1.89
CA ASN A 94 57.16 15.36 2.78
C ASN A 94 56.68 14.11 3.56
N ILE A 95 56.43 13.00 2.86
CA ILE A 95 56.94 11.64 3.17
C ILE A 95 57.08 10.84 1.87
#